data_AF-A0A6C0ELK8-F1
#
_entry.id   AF-A0A6C0ELK8-F1
#
_cell.length_a   1.000
_cell.length_b   1.000
_cell.length_c   1.000
_cell.angle_alpha   90.00
_cell.angle_beta   90.00
_cell.angle_gamma   90.00
#
_symmetry.space_group_name_H-M   'P 1'
#
loop_
_entity.id
_entity.type
_entity.pdbx_description
1 polymer ?
#
loop_
_entity_poly.entity_id
_entity_poly.type
_entity_poly.pdbx_seq_one_letter_code
_entity_poly.pdbx_strand_id
1 'polypeptide(L)'
;MDLLLVSGLIGSLMYFKKEDMDTEEHTEEHTDIIKTVPDIIKTNPSIIIVDKDAEFNDQNRELKGLCTDIVVNDFFSTQDSLYNFLMLVYNMFEKNIQKYVKHNKLNKNDIFFTFKGGNILRIISKELILELPELAANKINNFYKDFFKRSDADFSIYINPKLEDYDKIYNEWCIISYYLQDKIRTIISNNLTDYFDYFKYNENYSQTLLKQNLDAFNRSNSVSDVENSSYYKTVFTDLIFENTSVNNLDYYTSLDDFITENSDDENGLIRSDIKSSGSFMYISLNKTLEFKSGDGGITKFALIRTKINFNLVAENNQGGEGQRKGQGHRKGQEKTLNMGGELIDVSIPHRKDVTINDVFNHLDKAISRYTITNKDKSLEFNSYSLLFLIEDLEKILFHVAEYPWDDNKYVKRLNRLCYLYFLDMFVREKNNMNRKSILQSINNKINIKEVENTDGNKDKDNKPGENVIHLNRMLWYYNYIKNKMGGDLDNKMGEFKTNITDNLKRLQEGFNDVETYCKNGPGNIDEENIYTTSINNLV
;
A
#
# COMPACT_ATOMS: atom_id res chain seq x y z
N MET A 1 -10.77 -13.51 6.33
CA MET A 1 -9.88 -14.67 6.12
C MET A 1 -8.45 -14.17 6.20
N ASP A 2 -7.67 -14.60 7.20
CA ASP A 2 -6.68 -13.73 7.86
C ASP A 2 -5.40 -14.44 8.33
N LEU A 3 -4.25 -14.05 7.79
CA LEU A 3 -2.94 -14.43 8.33
C LEU A 3 -2.78 -13.90 9.76
N LEU A 4 -2.24 -14.74 10.65
CA LEU A 4 -1.89 -14.39 12.02
C LEU A 4 -0.41 -13.99 12.08
N LEU A 5 -0.11 -12.89 12.75
CA LEU A 5 1.24 -12.56 13.15
C LEU A 5 1.54 -13.38 14.41
N VAL A 6 2.75 -13.91 14.51
CA VAL A 6 3.27 -14.33 15.81
C VAL A 6 4.44 -13.41 16.09
N SER A 7 4.19 -12.36 16.87
CA SER A 7 5.25 -11.45 17.30
C SER A 7 6.13 -12.17 18.33
N GLY A 8 7.20 -12.80 17.86
CA GLY A 8 8.25 -13.36 18.71
C GLY A 8 9.31 -12.31 19.02
N LEU A 9 9.37 -11.83 20.27
CA LEU A 9 10.44 -10.95 20.76
C LEU A 9 11.75 -11.73 20.94
N ILE A 10 12.40 -12.00 19.81
CA ILE A 10 13.84 -12.28 19.77
C ILE A 10 14.57 -11.26 18.86
N GLY A 11 13.85 -10.45 18.08
CA GLY A 11 14.44 -9.68 16.97
C GLY A 11 15.19 -8.38 17.30
N SER A 12 14.80 -7.61 18.33
CA SER A 12 15.42 -6.29 18.57
C SER A 12 16.75 -6.34 19.35
N LEU A 13 17.05 -7.46 20.02
CA LEU A 13 18.31 -7.68 20.73
C LEU A 13 19.19 -8.79 20.14
N MET A 14 18.69 -9.62 19.22
CA MET A 14 19.48 -10.58 18.42
C MET A 14 19.68 -10.12 16.97
N TYR A 15 19.92 -8.83 16.76
CA TYR A 15 20.74 -8.47 15.60
C TYR A 15 22.15 -9.03 15.85
N PHE A 16 22.69 -9.78 14.89
CA PHE A 16 24.03 -10.40 14.90
C PHE A 16 24.22 -11.74 15.65
N LYS A 17 23.52 -12.79 15.23
CA LYS A 17 24.10 -14.14 15.03
C LYS A 17 23.03 -15.10 14.50
N LYS A 18 23.12 -15.48 13.23
CA LYS A 18 22.52 -16.74 12.77
C LYS A 18 23.60 -17.44 11.96
N GLU A 19 24.01 -18.60 12.48
CA GLU A 19 25.03 -19.48 11.92
C GLU A 19 24.62 -19.95 10.52
N ASP A 20 25.64 -20.14 9.68
CA ASP A 20 25.55 -20.67 8.33
C ASP A 20 24.91 -22.07 8.38
N MET A 21 23.60 -22.16 8.09
CA MET A 21 22.98 -23.42 7.72
C MET A 21 23.21 -23.63 6.22
N ASP A 22 24.28 -24.36 5.91
CA ASP A 22 24.52 -24.95 4.60
C ASP A 22 23.37 -25.90 4.28
N THR A 23 22.42 -25.44 3.46
CA THR A 23 21.47 -26.31 2.75
C THR A 23 22.06 -26.58 1.37
N GLU A 24 22.28 -27.85 1.06
CA GLU A 24 22.80 -28.32 -0.24
C GLU A 24 21.95 -27.75 -1.39
N GLU A 25 22.52 -26.82 -2.16
CA GLU A 25 21.90 -26.27 -3.36
C GLU A 25 21.87 -27.34 -4.45
N HIS A 26 20.67 -27.87 -4.74
CA HIS A 26 20.42 -28.54 -6.02
C HIS A 26 20.67 -27.53 -7.14
N THR A 27 21.72 -27.78 -7.91
CA THR A 27 22.21 -26.96 -9.02
C THR A 27 21.30 -27.08 -10.23
N GLU A 28 20.16 -26.40 -10.20
CA GLU A 28 19.56 -25.97 -11.46
C GLU A 28 20.48 -24.91 -12.10
N GLU A 29 20.89 -25.18 -13.33
CA GLU A 29 21.80 -24.41 -14.18
C GLU A 29 21.17 -23.08 -14.65
N HIS A 30 20.47 -22.39 -13.75
CA HIS A 30 19.94 -21.07 -13.99
C HIS A 30 21.08 -20.06 -13.88
N THR A 31 21.34 -19.34 -14.98
CA THR A 31 22.25 -18.20 -15.04
C THR A 31 22.04 -17.32 -13.83
N ASP A 32 23.06 -17.24 -12.97
CA ASP A 32 23.00 -16.44 -11.74
C ASP A 32 22.95 -14.97 -12.13
N ILE A 33 21.73 -14.41 -12.17
CA ILE A 33 21.45 -13.04 -12.62
C ILE A 33 22.27 -11.99 -11.86
N ILE A 34 22.73 -12.34 -10.67
CA ILE A 34 23.57 -11.49 -9.83
C ILE A 34 24.98 -11.33 -10.37
N LYS A 35 25.53 -12.36 -11.06
CA LYS A 35 26.89 -12.31 -11.60
C LYS A 35 26.99 -11.47 -12.87
N THR A 36 25.93 -11.49 -13.68
CA THR A 36 25.84 -10.75 -14.93
C THR A 36 24.41 -10.27 -15.10
N VAL A 37 24.16 -9.02 -14.70
CA VAL A 37 22.84 -8.38 -14.87
C VAL A 37 22.56 -8.26 -16.37
N PRO A 38 21.53 -8.92 -16.90
CA PRO A 38 21.26 -8.91 -18.33
C PRO A 38 20.79 -7.54 -18.80
N ASP A 39 21.16 -7.16 -20.02
CA ASP A 39 20.61 -5.97 -20.64
C ASP A 39 19.14 -6.17 -21.03
N ILE A 40 18.32 -5.12 -20.84
CA ILE A 40 16.93 -5.10 -21.30
C ILE A 40 16.92 -4.77 -22.80
N ILE A 41 16.46 -5.73 -23.61
CA ILE A 41 16.18 -5.53 -25.03
C ILE A 41 14.88 -4.73 -25.15
N LYS A 42 14.94 -3.57 -25.80
CA LYS A 42 13.82 -2.64 -25.97
C LYS A 42 13.33 -2.67 -27.42
N THR A 43 12.03 -2.79 -27.61
CA THR A 43 11.37 -2.78 -28.94
C THR A 43 10.24 -1.76 -28.97
N ASN A 44 9.81 -1.37 -30.18
CA ASN A 44 8.67 -0.47 -30.41
C ASN A 44 8.68 0.81 -29.55
N PRO A 45 9.78 1.60 -29.54
CA PRO A 45 9.83 2.80 -28.74
C PRO A 45 8.74 3.80 -29.18
N SER A 46 8.06 4.37 -28.20
CA SER A 46 7.04 5.40 -28.37
C SER A 46 7.36 6.56 -27.45
N ILE A 47 7.30 7.78 -27.98
CA ILE A 47 7.50 9.00 -27.20
C ILE A 47 6.14 9.43 -26.64
N ILE A 48 6.09 9.63 -25.33
CA ILE A 48 4.96 10.18 -24.60
C ILE A 48 5.34 11.59 -24.21
N ILE A 49 4.57 12.57 -24.70
CA ILE A 49 4.75 13.97 -24.30
C ILE A 49 3.98 14.18 -22.99
N VAL A 50 4.68 14.66 -21.98
CA VAL A 50 4.09 14.97 -20.67
C VAL A 50 4.01 16.46 -20.52
N ASP A 51 2.79 16.96 -20.32
CA ASP A 51 2.58 18.32 -19.84
C ASP A 51 2.85 18.35 -18.33
N LYS A 52 3.96 18.96 -17.94
CA LYS A 52 4.37 19.07 -16.52
C LYS A 52 3.54 20.07 -15.74
N ASP A 53 2.88 21.00 -16.42
CA ASP A 53 2.09 22.05 -15.81
C ASP A 53 0.61 21.64 -15.68
N ALA A 54 0.18 20.61 -16.42
CA ALA A 54 -1.17 20.06 -16.32
C ALA A 54 -1.36 19.23 -15.04
N GLU A 55 -2.50 19.43 -14.38
CA GLU A 55 -2.94 18.55 -13.30
C GLU A 55 -3.22 17.15 -13.88
N PHE A 56 -2.46 16.15 -13.43
CA PHE A 56 -2.60 14.80 -13.93
C PHE A 56 -3.89 14.14 -13.41
N ASN A 57 -4.83 13.88 -14.32
CA ASN A 57 -6.06 13.14 -14.05
C ASN A 57 -6.03 11.75 -14.71
N ASP A 58 -5.81 10.69 -13.92
CA ASP A 58 -5.93 9.30 -14.41
C ASP A 58 -7.40 8.88 -14.44
N GLN A 59 -8.06 9.10 -15.58
CA GLN A 59 -9.45 8.72 -15.83
C GLN A 59 -9.73 7.21 -15.68
N ASN A 60 -8.70 6.36 -15.64
CA ASN A 60 -8.83 4.92 -15.43
C ASN A 60 -8.66 4.49 -13.97
N ARG A 61 -8.34 5.41 -13.06
CA ARG A 61 -7.88 5.09 -11.70
C ARG A 61 -8.86 4.20 -10.93
N GLU A 62 -10.15 4.52 -10.97
CA GLU A 62 -11.17 3.73 -10.27
C GLU A 62 -11.35 2.36 -10.92
N LEU A 63 -11.38 2.27 -12.25
CA LEU A 63 -11.50 1.00 -12.98
C LEU A 63 -10.31 0.07 -12.70
N LYS A 64 -9.08 0.61 -12.65
CA LYS A 64 -7.89 -0.13 -12.20
C LYS A 64 -8.04 -0.61 -10.76
N GLY A 65 -8.59 0.23 -9.88
CA GLY A 65 -8.90 -0.15 -8.50
C GLY A 65 -9.88 -1.31 -8.39
N LEU A 66 -10.91 -1.35 -9.26
CA LEU A 66 -11.83 -2.48 -9.36
C LEU A 66 -11.12 -3.74 -9.85
N CYS A 67 -10.21 -3.65 -10.83
CA CYS A 67 -9.40 -4.80 -11.23
C CYS A 67 -8.50 -5.30 -10.09
N THR A 68 -7.87 -4.40 -9.32
CA THR A 68 -7.10 -4.78 -8.12
C THR A 68 -8.00 -5.47 -7.10
N ASP A 69 -9.24 -5.03 -6.92
CA ASP A 69 -10.21 -5.70 -6.04
C ASP A 69 -10.53 -7.13 -6.50
N ILE A 70 -10.60 -7.40 -7.81
CA ILE A 70 -10.75 -8.77 -8.35
C ILE A 70 -9.54 -9.62 -7.95
N VAL A 71 -8.31 -9.14 -8.21
CA VAL A 71 -7.08 -9.87 -7.85
C VAL A 71 -7.08 -10.16 -6.35
N VAL A 72 -7.34 -9.14 -5.55
CA VAL A 72 -7.33 -9.24 -4.10
C VAL A 72 -8.38 -10.25 -3.61
N ASN A 73 -9.63 -10.14 -4.04
CA ASN A 73 -10.74 -10.92 -3.49
C ASN A 73 -10.90 -12.31 -4.08
N ASP A 74 -10.67 -12.45 -5.39
CA ASP A 74 -11.00 -13.66 -6.13
C ASP A 74 -9.75 -14.54 -6.36
N PHE A 75 -8.56 -13.94 -6.55
CA PHE A 75 -7.32 -14.72 -6.70
C PHE A 75 -6.74 -15.13 -5.34
N PHE A 76 -6.94 -14.32 -4.29
CA PHE A 76 -6.49 -14.61 -2.94
C PHE A 76 -7.65 -14.82 -1.98
N SER A 77 -8.65 -15.61 -2.38
CA SER A 77 -9.82 -15.87 -1.54
C SER A 77 -9.48 -16.67 -0.27
N THR A 78 -8.36 -17.42 -0.29
CA THR A 78 -7.83 -18.22 0.82
C THR A 78 -6.55 -17.67 1.43
N GLN A 79 -6.32 -17.96 2.72
CA GLN A 79 -5.07 -17.64 3.42
C GLN A 79 -3.86 -18.37 2.82
N ASP A 80 -4.05 -19.63 2.40
CA ASP A 80 -2.97 -20.47 1.88
C ASP A 80 -2.40 -19.89 0.58
N SER A 81 -3.26 -19.54 -0.37
CA SER A 81 -2.85 -18.96 -1.66
C SER A 81 -2.11 -17.62 -1.45
N LEU A 82 -2.64 -16.75 -0.59
CA LEU A 82 -1.98 -15.48 -0.23
C LEU A 82 -0.62 -15.72 0.45
N TYR A 83 -0.56 -16.65 1.41
CA TYR A 83 0.67 -16.96 2.13
C TYR A 83 1.76 -17.49 1.21
N ASN A 84 1.41 -18.47 0.36
CA ASN A 84 2.34 -19.06 -0.59
C ASN A 84 2.87 -18.00 -1.55
N PHE A 85 1.99 -17.11 -2.02
CA PHE A 85 2.37 -16.00 -2.88
C PHE A 85 3.35 -15.03 -2.18
N LEU A 86 3.02 -14.54 -0.98
CA LEU A 86 3.90 -13.63 -0.24
C LEU A 86 5.25 -14.28 0.09
N MET A 87 5.24 -15.56 0.47
CA MET A 87 6.44 -16.32 0.75
C MET A 87 7.32 -16.48 -0.49
N LEU A 88 6.74 -16.76 -1.65
CA LEU A 88 7.45 -16.83 -2.93
C LEU A 88 8.12 -15.48 -3.26
N VAL A 89 7.35 -14.39 -3.24
CA VAL A 89 7.85 -13.06 -3.58
C VAL A 89 8.96 -12.64 -2.62
N TYR A 90 8.72 -12.69 -1.32
CA TYR A 90 9.67 -12.20 -0.34
C TYR A 90 10.98 -13.00 -0.34
N ASN A 91 10.90 -14.33 -0.33
CA ASN A 91 12.09 -15.18 -0.33
C ASN A 91 12.89 -15.03 -1.63
N MET A 92 12.22 -14.83 -2.78
CA MET A 92 12.90 -14.59 -4.05
C MET A 92 13.76 -13.32 -3.99
N PHE A 93 13.20 -12.20 -3.52
CA PHE A 93 13.93 -10.95 -3.42
C PHE A 93 15.03 -11.01 -2.35
N GLU A 94 14.71 -11.46 -1.13
CA GLU A 94 15.67 -11.52 -0.01
C GLU A 94 16.88 -12.40 -0.34
N LYS A 95 16.67 -13.60 -0.92
CA LYS A 95 17.77 -14.50 -1.32
C LYS A 95 18.68 -13.83 -2.36
N ASN A 96 18.11 -13.13 -3.34
CA ASN A 96 18.90 -12.47 -4.38
C ASN A 96 19.61 -11.22 -3.88
N ILE A 97 19.04 -10.48 -2.92
CA ILE A 97 19.74 -9.38 -2.23
C ILE A 97 20.96 -9.92 -1.49
N GLN A 98 20.81 -10.99 -0.72
CA GLN A 98 21.92 -11.60 0.01
C GLN A 98 23.04 -12.07 -0.94
N LYS A 99 22.68 -12.69 -2.07
CA LYS A 99 23.64 -13.07 -3.12
C LYS A 99 24.36 -11.85 -3.70
N TYR A 100 23.63 -10.77 -4.02
CA TYR A 100 24.19 -9.53 -4.58
C TYR A 100 25.13 -8.82 -3.61
N VAL A 101 24.71 -8.66 -2.35
CA VAL A 101 25.52 -8.06 -1.27
C VAL A 101 26.82 -8.83 -1.10
N LYS A 102 26.75 -10.18 -1.06
CA LYS A 102 27.94 -11.04 -0.96
C LYS A 102 28.85 -10.92 -2.19
N HIS A 103 28.28 -10.93 -3.40
CA HIS A 103 29.03 -10.86 -4.65
C HIS A 103 29.79 -9.52 -4.79
N ASN A 104 29.11 -8.42 -4.48
CA ASN A 104 29.67 -7.06 -4.58
C ASN A 104 30.40 -6.59 -3.31
N LYS A 105 30.59 -7.48 -2.32
CA LYS A 105 31.26 -7.18 -1.04
C LYS A 105 30.67 -5.97 -0.30
N LEU A 106 29.36 -5.81 -0.37
CA LEU A 106 28.63 -4.77 0.36
C LEU A 106 28.38 -5.21 1.81
N ASN A 107 28.05 -4.26 2.69
CA ASN A 107 27.62 -4.59 4.03
C ASN A 107 26.21 -5.17 4.00
N LYS A 108 25.89 -6.03 4.99
CA LYS A 108 24.59 -6.72 5.10
C LYS A 108 23.38 -5.78 4.99
N ASN A 109 23.49 -4.56 5.50
CA ASN A 109 22.40 -3.60 5.56
C ASN A 109 22.49 -2.53 4.47
N ASP A 110 23.45 -2.62 3.54
CA ASP A 110 23.55 -1.66 2.45
C ASP A 110 22.40 -1.81 1.45
N ILE A 111 21.82 -3.01 1.35
CA ILE A 111 20.64 -3.29 0.54
C ILE A 111 19.72 -4.22 1.33
N PHE A 112 18.44 -3.88 1.44
CA PHE A 112 17.46 -4.73 2.11
C PHE A 112 16.07 -4.62 1.48
N PHE A 113 15.29 -5.70 1.58
CA PHE A 113 13.91 -5.75 1.12
C PHE A 113 12.95 -5.48 2.27
N THR A 114 11.90 -4.70 2.02
CA THR A 114 10.85 -4.40 2.99
C THR A 114 9.48 -4.66 2.40
N PHE A 115 8.61 -5.30 3.16
CA PHE A 115 7.17 -5.32 2.89
C PHE A 115 6.55 -4.01 3.39
N LYS A 116 5.73 -3.34 2.58
CA LYS A 116 5.14 -2.02 2.87
C LYS A 116 3.62 -2.05 2.74
N GLY A 117 3.02 -0.87 2.89
CA GLY A 117 1.65 -0.59 2.46
C GLY A 117 0.59 -0.86 3.52
N GLY A 118 -0.66 -0.99 3.06
CA GLY A 118 -1.81 -1.22 3.95
C GLY A 118 -1.81 -2.60 4.61
N ASN A 119 -1.10 -3.57 4.04
CA ASN A 119 -1.12 -4.95 4.48
C ASN A 119 -0.40 -5.16 5.82
N ILE A 120 0.73 -4.48 6.07
CA ILE A 120 1.38 -4.52 7.39
C ILE A 120 0.46 -3.93 8.48
N LEU A 121 -0.19 -2.80 8.19
CA LEU A 121 -1.12 -2.18 9.12
C LEU A 121 -2.32 -3.08 9.43
N ARG A 122 -2.82 -3.82 8.43
CA ARG A 122 -3.88 -4.80 8.63
C ARG A 122 -3.42 -5.97 9.51
N ILE A 123 -2.20 -6.45 9.33
CA ILE A 123 -1.62 -7.51 10.16
C ILE A 123 -1.51 -7.03 11.61
N ILE A 124 -0.87 -5.87 11.83
CA ILE A 124 -0.75 -5.24 13.16
C ILE A 124 -2.13 -5.00 13.80
N SER A 125 -3.09 -4.50 13.00
CA SER A 125 -4.44 -4.22 13.47
C SER A 125 -5.14 -5.46 14.00
N LYS A 126 -5.00 -6.60 13.33
CA LYS A 126 -5.65 -7.85 13.77
C LYS A 126 -5.10 -8.36 15.09
N GLU A 127 -3.78 -8.32 15.27
CA GLU A 127 -3.17 -8.71 16.54
C GLU A 127 -3.74 -7.88 17.69
N LEU A 128 -3.88 -6.57 17.49
CA LEU A 128 -4.54 -5.72 18.48
C LEU A 128 -5.99 -6.13 18.73
N ILE A 129 -6.77 -6.39 17.67
CA ILE A 129 -8.18 -6.78 17.79
C ILE A 129 -8.35 -8.11 18.54
N LEU A 130 -7.41 -9.06 18.41
CA LEU A 130 -7.45 -10.36 19.10
C LEU A 130 -7.23 -10.25 20.61
N GLU A 131 -6.54 -9.20 21.06
CA GLU A 131 -6.25 -8.93 22.48
C GLU A 131 -7.35 -8.11 23.16
N LEU A 132 -8.30 -7.57 22.38
CA LEU A 132 -9.42 -6.81 22.92
C LEU A 132 -10.59 -7.72 23.28
N PRO A 133 -11.33 -7.42 24.36
CA PRO A 133 -12.62 -8.04 24.63
C PRO A 133 -13.58 -7.90 23.44
N GLU A 134 -14.42 -8.90 23.20
CA GLU A 134 -15.26 -9.04 22.00
C GLU A 134 -16.03 -7.76 21.63
N LEU A 135 -16.65 -7.09 22.61
CA LEU A 135 -17.41 -5.85 22.35
C LEU A 135 -16.52 -4.71 21.85
N ALA A 136 -15.36 -4.51 22.49
CA ALA A 136 -14.38 -3.50 22.09
C ALA A 136 -13.80 -3.83 20.71
N ALA A 137 -13.37 -5.09 20.52
CA ALA A 137 -12.87 -5.64 19.27
C ALA A 137 -13.85 -5.37 18.12
N ASN A 138 -15.13 -5.72 18.29
CA ASN A 138 -16.16 -5.53 17.27
C ASN A 138 -16.38 -4.05 16.94
N LYS A 139 -16.45 -3.15 17.93
CA LYS A 139 -16.66 -1.71 17.66
C LYS A 139 -15.48 -1.09 16.93
N ILE A 140 -14.25 -1.35 17.40
CA ILE A 140 -13.03 -0.82 16.78
C ILE A 140 -12.88 -1.40 15.36
N ASN A 141 -13.02 -2.72 15.19
CA ASN A 141 -12.91 -3.35 13.88
C ASN A 141 -13.98 -2.85 12.90
N ASN A 142 -15.23 -2.70 13.34
CA ASN A 142 -16.30 -2.23 12.45
C ASN A 142 -16.07 -0.81 11.93
N PHE A 143 -15.47 0.07 12.73
CA PHE A 143 -15.13 1.42 12.29
C PHE A 143 -13.90 1.42 11.38
N TYR A 144 -12.84 0.67 11.73
CA TYR A 144 -11.56 0.79 11.06
C TYR A 144 -11.33 -0.16 9.87
N LYS A 145 -12.11 -1.24 9.75
CA LYS A 145 -11.90 -2.29 8.71
C LYS A 145 -11.82 -1.74 7.29
N ASP A 146 -12.58 -0.69 6.97
CA ASP A 146 -12.61 -0.11 5.62
C ASP A 146 -11.31 0.67 5.30
N PHE A 147 -10.65 1.21 6.34
CA PHE A 147 -9.35 1.88 6.18
C PHE A 147 -8.18 0.89 6.10
N PHE A 148 -8.39 -0.34 6.58
CA PHE A 148 -7.45 -1.46 6.51
C PHE A 148 -7.84 -2.52 5.47
N LYS A 149 -8.69 -2.17 4.49
CA LYS A 149 -9.00 -3.03 3.36
C LYS A 149 -7.70 -3.53 2.73
N ARG A 150 -7.67 -4.83 2.43
CA ARG A 150 -6.56 -5.48 1.73
C ARG A 150 -6.27 -4.71 0.43
N SER A 151 -4.99 -4.44 0.20
CA SER A 151 -4.49 -3.91 -1.06
C SER A 151 -3.57 -4.93 -1.72
N ASP A 152 -3.09 -4.57 -2.89
CA ASP A 152 -1.96 -5.19 -3.58
C ASP A 152 -0.72 -5.36 -2.67
N ALA A 153 0.23 -6.19 -3.10
CA ALA A 153 1.43 -6.49 -2.34
C ALA A 153 2.52 -5.44 -2.63
N ASP A 154 2.56 -4.41 -1.79
CA ASP A 154 3.55 -3.33 -1.84
C ASP A 154 4.87 -3.71 -1.18
N PHE A 155 5.98 -3.59 -1.89
CA PHE A 155 7.33 -3.79 -1.37
C PHE A 155 8.26 -2.63 -1.73
N SER A 156 9.40 -2.57 -1.04
CA SER A 156 10.52 -1.73 -1.48
C SER A 156 11.86 -2.39 -1.30
N ILE A 157 12.79 -2.02 -2.17
CA ILE A 157 14.22 -2.28 -2.01
C ILE A 157 14.88 -0.97 -1.61
N TYR A 158 15.52 -0.96 -0.45
CA TYR A 158 16.33 0.16 0.01
C TYR A 158 17.79 -0.07 -0.34
N ILE A 159 18.45 0.97 -0.86
CA ILE A 159 19.87 0.97 -1.21
C ILE A 159 20.53 2.12 -0.47
N ASN A 160 21.62 1.86 0.23
CA ASN A 160 22.32 2.85 1.03
C ASN A 160 22.79 4.01 0.14
N PRO A 161 22.32 5.25 0.37
CA PRO A 161 22.61 6.39 -0.50
C PRO A 161 24.09 6.81 -0.48
N LYS A 162 24.89 6.26 0.46
CA LYS A 162 26.32 6.57 0.64
C LYS A 162 27.26 5.61 -0.11
N LEU A 163 26.74 4.63 -0.86
CA LEU A 163 27.56 3.72 -1.66
C LEU A 163 28.27 4.48 -2.79
N GLU A 164 29.54 4.16 -3.04
CA GLU A 164 30.36 4.79 -4.09
C GLU A 164 29.75 4.56 -5.49
N ASP A 165 29.40 3.30 -5.79
CA ASP A 165 28.79 2.89 -7.06
C ASP A 165 27.25 2.97 -7.05
N TYR A 166 26.65 3.88 -6.27
CA TYR A 166 25.20 3.92 -6.04
C TYR A 166 24.37 3.88 -7.33
N ASP A 167 24.66 4.75 -8.31
CA ASP A 167 23.82 4.86 -9.52
C ASP A 167 23.88 3.58 -10.36
N LYS A 168 25.02 2.88 -10.36
CA LYS A 168 25.18 1.57 -10.99
C LYS A 168 24.32 0.53 -10.26
N ILE A 169 24.48 0.42 -8.94
CA ILE A 169 23.73 -0.52 -8.09
C ILE A 169 22.22 -0.29 -8.22
N TYR A 170 21.78 0.97 -8.22
CA TYR A 170 20.39 1.37 -8.40
C TYR A 170 19.83 0.88 -9.74
N ASN A 171 20.55 1.14 -10.83
CA ASN A 171 20.14 0.72 -12.18
C ASN A 171 20.11 -0.81 -12.32
N GLU A 172 21.10 -1.50 -11.78
CA GLU A 172 21.14 -2.96 -11.73
C GLU A 172 19.93 -3.52 -10.98
N TRP A 173 19.59 -2.97 -9.81
CA TRP A 173 18.44 -3.42 -9.04
C TRP A 173 17.09 -3.15 -9.69
N CYS A 174 16.97 -2.09 -10.49
CA CYS A 174 15.77 -1.90 -11.32
C CYS A 174 15.60 -3.05 -12.32
N ILE A 175 16.69 -3.49 -12.94
CA ILE A 175 16.69 -4.57 -13.95
C ILE A 175 16.52 -5.94 -13.28
N ILE A 176 17.28 -6.21 -12.22
CA ILE A 176 17.17 -7.43 -11.42
C ILE A 176 15.72 -7.59 -10.93
N SER A 177 15.08 -6.54 -10.43
CA SER A 177 13.69 -6.59 -9.96
C SER A 177 12.71 -7.01 -11.05
N TYR A 178 12.89 -6.51 -12.29
CA TYR A 178 12.09 -6.94 -13.44
C TYR A 178 12.23 -8.45 -13.68
N TYR A 179 13.46 -8.95 -13.77
CA TYR A 179 13.70 -10.38 -14.02
C TYR A 179 13.28 -11.28 -12.85
N LEU A 180 13.40 -10.82 -11.60
CA LEU A 180 12.88 -11.56 -10.44
C LEU A 180 11.36 -11.66 -10.52
N GLN A 181 10.66 -10.60 -10.91
CA GLN A 181 9.22 -10.64 -11.15
C GLN A 181 8.85 -11.55 -12.34
N ASP A 182 9.65 -11.58 -13.43
CA ASP A 182 9.44 -12.51 -14.55
C ASP A 182 9.62 -13.98 -14.11
N LYS A 183 10.60 -14.24 -13.25
CA LYS A 183 10.81 -15.57 -12.66
C LYS A 183 9.66 -15.96 -11.73
N ILE A 184 9.19 -15.05 -10.88
CA ILE A 184 8.01 -15.27 -10.03
C ILE A 184 6.79 -15.57 -10.90
N ARG A 185 6.55 -14.78 -11.95
CA ARG A 185 5.48 -15.01 -12.93
C ARG A 185 5.56 -16.41 -13.52
N THR A 186 6.75 -16.84 -13.95
CA THR A 186 6.95 -18.19 -14.51
C THR A 186 6.63 -19.29 -13.50
N ILE A 187 7.06 -19.16 -12.24
CA ILE A 187 6.76 -20.12 -11.18
C ILE A 187 5.25 -20.21 -10.92
N ILE A 188 4.57 -19.05 -10.87
CA ILE A 188 3.12 -18.96 -10.68
C ILE A 188 2.38 -19.59 -11.86
N SER A 189 2.73 -19.24 -13.10
CA SER A 189 2.09 -19.78 -14.30
C SER A 189 2.20 -21.29 -14.41
N ASN A 190 3.27 -21.89 -13.89
CA ASN A 190 3.44 -23.34 -13.86
C ASN A 190 2.66 -24.02 -12.73
N ASN A 191 2.15 -23.28 -11.75
CA ASN A 191 1.50 -23.80 -10.54
C ASN A 191 0.32 -22.93 -10.11
N LEU A 192 -0.56 -22.55 -11.05
CA LEU A 192 -1.59 -21.52 -10.83
C LEU A 192 -2.45 -21.76 -9.58
N THR A 193 -2.89 -22.99 -9.36
CA THR A 193 -3.76 -23.35 -8.22
C THR A 193 -3.08 -23.25 -6.86
N ASP A 194 -1.75 -23.24 -6.79
CA ASP A 194 -1.03 -23.13 -5.51
C ASP A 194 -0.98 -21.69 -5.00
N TYR A 195 -1.11 -20.73 -5.92
CA TYR A 195 -0.97 -19.30 -5.67
C TYR A 195 -2.27 -18.52 -5.86
N PHE A 196 -3.17 -19.01 -6.71
CA PHE A 196 -4.41 -18.31 -7.09
C PHE A 196 -5.62 -19.23 -6.97
N ASP A 197 -6.58 -18.82 -6.14
CA ASP A 197 -7.83 -19.54 -5.93
C ASP A 197 -8.76 -19.49 -7.13
N TYR A 198 -8.69 -18.42 -7.94
CA TYR A 198 -9.50 -18.25 -9.15
C TYR A 198 -9.41 -19.47 -10.10
N PHE A 199 -8.21 -20.05 -10.23
CA PHE A 199 -7.96 -21.21 -11.11
C PHE A 199 -8.42 -22.55 -10.51
N LYS A 200 -8.90 -22.57 -9.27
CA LYS A 200 -9.52 -23.76 -8.65
C LYS A 200 -11.01 -23.88 -9.02
N TYR A 201 -11.59 -22.80 -9.54
CA TYR A 201 -13.00 -22.75 -9.86
C TYR A 201 -13.30 -23.36 -11.23
N ASN A 202 -14.52 -23.87 -11.39
CA ASN A 202 -15.02 -24.24 -12.71
C ASN A 202 -15.46 -22.99 -13.49
N GLU A 203 -15.52 -23.13 -14.81
CA GLU A 203 -15.85 -22.05 -15.75
C GLU A 203 -17.15 -21.31 -15.41
N ASN A 204 -18.22 -22.03 -15.04
CA ASN A 204 -19.50 -21.42 -14.68
C ASN A 204 -19.39 -20.50 -13.44
N TYR A 205 -18.63 -20.93 -12.44
CA TYR A 205 -18.41 -20.11 -11.25
C TYR A 205 -17.51 -18.92 -11.55
N SER A 206 -16.44 -19.11 -12.34
CA SER A 206 -15.57 -18.02 -12.80
C SER A 206 -16.35 -16.97 -13.59
N GLN A 207 -17.24 -17.39 -14.51
CA GLN A 207 -18.14 -16.48 -15.24
C GLN A 207 -19.09 -15.74 -14.29
N THR A 208 -19.59 -16.41 -13.25
CA THR A 208 -20.43 -15.77 -12.22
C THR A 208 -19.66 -14.68 -11.47
N LEU A 209 -18.40 -14.92 -11.10
CA LEU A 209 -17.53 -13.92 -10.47
C LEU A 209 -17.27 -12.73 -11.42
N LEU A 210 -16.94 -12.99 -12.70
CA LEU A 210 -16.74 -11.92 -13.67
C LEU A 210 -18.01 -11.07 -13.86
N LYS A 211 -19.19 -11.69 -13.87
CA LYS A 211 -20.48 -10.98 -13.96
C LYS A 211 -20.72 -10.05 -12.77
N GLN A 212 -20.48 -10.55 -11.55
CA GLN A 212 -20.60 -9.72 -10.33
C GLN A 212 -19.66 -8.52 -10.35
N ASN A 213 -18.43 -8.72 -10.84
CA ASN A 213 -17.46 -7.65 -10.98
C ASN A 213 -17.85 -6.66 -12.09
N LEU A 214 -18.37 -7.13 -13.23
CA LEU A 214 -18.88 -6.27 -14.31
C LEU A 214 -19.99 -5.31 -13.81
N ASP A 215 -20.87 -5.77 -12.91
CA ASP A 215 -21.87 -4.92 -12.27
C ASP A 215 -21.23 -3.82 -11.39
N ALA A 216 -20.04 -4.04 -10.84
CA ALA A 216 -19.29 -3.00 -10.12
C ALA A 216 -18.71 -1.96 -11.09
N PHE A 217 -18.18 -2.37 -12.24
CA PHE A 217 -17.71 -1.44 -13.29
C PHE A 217 -18.84 -0.52 -13.76
N ASN A 218 -20.03 -1.06 -14.03
CA ASN A 218 -21.19 -0.29 -14.47
C ASN A 218 -21.84 0.59 -13.39
N ARG A 219 -21.46 0.41 -12.11
CA ARG A 219 -21.89 1.27 -10.98
C ARG A 219 -20.81 2.25 -10.52
N SER A 220 -19.64 2.22 -11.16
CA SER A 220 -18.52 3.07 -10.78
C SER A 220 -18.79 4.56 -11.03
N ASN A 221 -18.08 5.43 -10.32
CA ASN A 221 -18.13 6.86 -10.58
C ASN A 221 -17.59 7.19 -11.97
N SER A 222 -16.68 6.38 -12.53
CA SER A 222 -16.09 6.59 -13.85
C SER A 222 -17.10 6.64 -14.98
N VAL A 223 -18.23 5.93 -14.87
CA VAL A 223 -19.29 5.95 -15.88
C VAL A 223 -20.37 7.00 -15.61
N SER A 224 -20.42 7.58 -14.40
CA SER A 224 -21.43 8.55 -13.98
C SER A 224 -20.90 9.98 -13.79
N ASP A 225 -19.59 10.14 -13.63
CA ASP A 225 -18.89 11.41 -13.48
C ASP A 225 -18.73 12.10 -14.84
N VAL A 226 -19.28 13.32 -14.93
CA VAL A 226 -19.26 14.15 -16.13
C VAL A 226 -17.83 14.58 -16.49
N GLU A 227 -16.95 14.70 -15.50
CA GLU A 227 -15.54 15.08 -15.69
C GLU A 227 -14.69 13.91 -16.24
N ASN A 228 -15.19 12.67 -16.14
CA ASN A 228 -14.54 11.51 -16.75
C ASN A 228 -14.91 11.39 -18.23
N SER A 229 -14.35 12.28 -19.06
CA SER A 229 -14.64 12.33 -20.49
C SER A 229 -14.36 11.02 -21.25
N SER A 230 -13.49 10.14 -20.74
CA SER A 230 -13.21 8.84 -21.36
C SER A 230 -14.35 7.84 -21.22
N TYR A 231 -15.09 7.88 -20.09
CA TYR A 231 -16.02 6.81 -19.71
C TYR A 231 -17.43 7.30 -19.34
N TYR A 232 -17.67 8.60 -19.26
CA TYR A 232 -18.99 9.13 -18.95
C TYR A 232 -20.08 8.57 -19.88
N LYS A 233 -21.10 7.93 -19.29
CA LYS A 233 -22.21 7.21 -19.97
C LYS A 233 -21.81 5.98 -20.79
N THR A 234 -20.61 5.45 -20.57
CA THR A 234 -20.19 4.16 -21.13
C THR A 234 -20.94 3.03 -20.44
N VAL A 235 -21.31 2.02 -21.20
CA VAL A 235 -21.82 0.75 -20.67
C VAL A 235 -20.78 -0.32 -20.96
N PHE A 236 -20.28 -0.97 -19.92
CA PHE A 236 -19.43 -2.14 -20.07
C PHE A 236 -20.31 -3.37 -20.27
N THR A 237 -20.20 -3.99 -21.44
CA THR A 237 -21.02 -5.15 -21.82
C THR A 237 -20.36 -6.46 -21.46
N ASP A 238 -19.02 -6.51 -21.39
CA ASP A 238 -18.28 -7.70 -21.03
C ASP A 238 -17.04 -7.40 -20.18
N LEU A 239 -16.65 -8.38 -19.38
CA LEU A 239 -15.39 -8.47 -18.66
C LEU A 239 -14.78 -9.84 -18.96
N ILE A 240 -13.60 -9.84 -19.55
CA ILE A 240 -12.91 -11.03 -20.06
C ILE A 240 -11.61 -11.21 -19.30
N PHE A 241 -11.36 -12.44 -18.86
CA PHE A 241 -10.11 -12.88 -18.27
C PHE A 241 -9.69 -14.23 -18.87
N GLU A 242 -8.57 -14.22 -19.59
CA GLU A 242 -8.09 -15.37 -20.37
C GLU A 242 -9.18 -15.99 -21.26
N ASN A 243 -9.58 -17.23 -20.98
CA ASN A 243 -10.58 -17.99 -21.72
C ASN A 243 -11.99 -17.89 -21.12
N THR A 244 -12.20 -17.03 -20.12
CA THR A 244 -13.52 -16.83 -19.48
C THR A 244 -14.03 -15.41 -19.72
N SER A 245 -15.29 -15.27 -20.09
CA SER A 245 -15.96 -13.97 -20.26
C SER A 245 -17.41 -14.02 -19.80
N VAL A 246 -18.02 -12.86 -19.55
CA VAL A 246 -19.42 -12.77 -19.09
C VAL A 246 -20.39 -13.21 -20.19
N ASN A 247 -20.11 -12.90 -21.47
CA ASN A 247 -21.00 -13.26 -22.59
C ASN A 247 -20.39 -14.30 -23.56
N ASN A 248 -19.39 -15.06 -23.14
CA ASN A 248 -18.72 -16.09 -23.96
C ASN A 248 -18.11 -15.52 -25.25
N LEU A 249 -17.46 -14.36 -25.13
CA LEU A 249 -16.55 -13.82 -26.15
C LEU A 249 -15.20 -14.55 -26.09
N ASP A 250 -14.70 -14.96 -27.25
CA ASP A 250 -13.47 -15.76 -27.41
C ASP A 250 -12.21 -14.92 -27.70
N TYR A 251 -12.22 -13.62 -27.38
CA TYR A 251 -11.07 -12.76 -27.63
C TYR A 251 -10.51 -12.20 -26.33
N TYR A 252 -9.24 -12.52 -26.06
CA TYR A 252 -8.46 -11.96 -24.97
C TYR A 252 -7.18 -11.37 -25.55
N THR A 253 -6.84 -10.15 -25.15
CA THR A 253 -5.62 -9.47 -25.56
C THR A 253 -4.74 -9.31 -24.34
N SER A 254 -3.60 -10.00 -24.29
CA SER A 254 -2.58 -9.78 -23.26
C SER A 254 -1.82 -8.47 -23.53
N LEU A 255 -1.28 -7.88 -22.47
CA LEU A 255 -0.33 -6.77 -22.59
C LEU A 255 1.10 -7.30 -22.59
N ASP A 256 1.96 -6.66 -23.37
CA ASP A 256 3.40 -6.89 -23.35
C ASP A 256 4.03 -6.27 -22.10
N ASP A 257 5.17 -6.80 -21.67
CA ASP A 257 6.00 -6.14 -20.68
C ASP A 257 6.57 -4.85 -21.27
N PHE A 258 6.69 -3.80 -20.48
CA PHE A 258 7.22 -2.53 -20.97
C PHE A 258 8.07 -1.80 -19.93
N ILE A 259 8.97 -0.96 -20.43
CA ILE A 259 9.77 -0.02 -19.66
C ILE A 259 9.39 1.41 -20.01
N THR A 260 9.36 2.28 -19.01
CA THR A 260 9.22 3.74 -19.17
C THR A 260 10.43 4.44 -18.58
N GLU A 261 11.06 5.29 -19.39
CA GLU A 261 12.26 6.07 -19.06
C GLU A 261 12.09 7.52 -19.49
N ASN A 262 12.89 8.43 -18.91
CA ASN A 262 12.92 9.82 -19.36
C ASN A 262 13.55 9.86 -20.77
N SER A 263 13.02 10.68 -21.67
CA SER A 263 13.72 10.97 -22.92
C SER A 263 14.81 12.03 -22.71
N ASP A 264 15.63 12.24 -23.74
CA ASP A 264 16.60 13.34 -23.76
C ASP A 264 15.89 14.72 -23.84
N ASP A 265 14.64 14.75 -24.29
CA ASP A 265 13.81 15.95 -24.30
C ASP A 265 13.22 16.16 -22.91
N GLU A 266 13.33 17.38 -22.36
CA GLU A 266 12.93 17.65 -20.97
C GLU A 266 11.47 17.23 -20.65
N ASN A 267 10.57 17.22 -21.64
CA ASN A 267 9.15 16.92 -21.47
C ASN A 267 8.70 15.60 -22.12
N GLY A 268 9.65 14.75 -22.54
CA GLY A 268 9.34 13.45 -23.13
C GLY A 268 9.64 12.29 -22.19
N LEU A 269 8.79 11.27 -22.26
CA LEU A 269 9.09 9.93 -21.75
C LEU A 269 9.17 8.96 -22.92
N ILE A 270 10.03 7.96 -22.82
CA ILE A 270 10.10 6.86 -23.79
C ILE A 270 9.45 5.64 -23.15
N ARG A 271 8.42 5.11 -23.80
CA ARG A 271 7.87 3.78 -23.50
C ARG A 271 8.33 2.80 -24.57
N SER A 272 8.99 1.72 -24.15
CA SER A 272 9.40 0.62 -25.03
C SER A 272 8.86 -0.70 -24.50
N ASP A 273 8.50 -1.61 -25.40
CA ASP A 273 8.18 -2.99 -25.04
C ASP A 273 9.48 -3.75 -24.73
N ILE A 274 9.40 -4.72 -23.81
CA ILE A 274 10.55 -5.55 -23.38
C ILE A 274 10.40 -6.99 -23.89
N LYS A 275 9.23 -7.58 -23.62
CA LYS A 275 8.94 -8.99 -23.86
C LYS A 275 7.47 -9.12 -24.20
N SER A 276 7.15 -9.76 -25.32
CA SER A 276 5.77 -10.16 -25.56
C SER A 276 5.42 -11.28 -24.59
N SER A 277 4.45 -11.02 -23.71
CA SER A 277 4.25 -11.88 -22.55
C SER A 277 3.44 -13.13 -22.91
N GLY A 278 2.52 -13.03 -23.89
CA GLY A 278 1.49 -14.04 -24.17
C GLY A 278 0.70 -14.47 -22.92
N SER A 279 0.81 -13.71 -21.84
CA SER A 279 0.50 -14.09 -20.47
C SER A 279 -0.52 -13.11 -19.92
N PHE A 280 -1.43 -13.61 -19.11
CA PHE A 280 -2.38 -12.75 -18.39
C PHE A 280 -1.71 -11.85 -17.35
N MET A 281 -0.46 -12.15 -16.97
CA MET A 281 0.40 -11.28 -16.17
C MET A 281 1.39 -10.52 -17.05
N TYR A 282 1.44 -9.20 -16.91
CA TYR A 282 2.46 -8.34 -17.53
C TYR A 282 3.24 -7.55 -16.49
N ILE A 283 4.47 -7.18 -16.83
CA ILE A 283 5.38 -6.44 -15.95
C ILE A 283 5.67 -5.07 -16.54
N SER A 284 5.49 -4.03 -15.74
CA SER A 284 5.87 -2.65 -16.07
C SER A 284 7.07 -2.20 -15.23
N LEU A 285 8.12 -1.69 -15.87
CA LEU A 285 9.29 -1.08 -15.23
C LEU A 285 9.26 0.42 -15.47
N ASN A 286 8.90 1.22 -14.47
CA ASN A 286 8.86 2.67 -14.57
C ASN A 286 10.04 3.31 -13.81
N LYS A 287 10.91 4.03 -14.52
CA LYS A 287 12.08 4.73 -13.95
C LYS A 287 11.91 6.27 -13.89
N THR A 288 10.70 6.78 -14.10
CA THR A 288 10.45 8.21 -14.35
C THR A 288 9.72 8.92 -13.21
N LEU A 289 9.49 8.24 -12.09
CA LEU A 289 8.72 8.80 -10.98
C LEU A 289 9.59 9.76 -10.17
N GLU A 290 9.31 11.06 -10.33
CA GLU A 290 9.95 12.15 -9.61
C GLU A 290 8.92 13.25 -9.34
N PHE A 291 8.78 13.63 -8.07
CA PHE A 291 7.80 14.62 -7.62
C PHE A 291 8.44 15.59 -6.65
N LYS A 292 8.03 16.86 -6.68
CA LYS A 292 8.38 17.84 -5.65
C LYS A 292 7.26 17.86 -4.60
N SER A 293 7.65 17.70 -3.34
CA SER A 293 6.78 17.81 -2.17
C SER A 293 6.53 19.27 -1.81
N GLY A 294 5.48 19.56 -1.04
CA GLY A 294 5.13 20.93 -0.64
C GLY A 294 6.19 21.61 0.24
N ASP A 295 7.02 20.83 0.93
CA ASP A 295 8.19 21.29 1.70
C ASP A 295 9.44 21.55 0.82
N GLY A 296 9.34 21.39 -0.50
CA GLY A 296 10.44 21.50 -1.45
C GLY A 296 11.30 20.23 -1.56
N GLY A 297 10.99 19.17 -0.81
CA GLY A 297 11.64 17.88 -0.92
C GLY A 297 11.39 17.20 -2.26
N ILE A 298 12.33 16.36 -2.72
CA ILE A 298 12.16 15.55 -3.92
C ILE A 298 11.82 14.11 -3.49
N THR A 299 10.74 13.57 -4.05
CA THR A 299 10.41 12.14 -3.98
C THR A 299 10.77 11.52 -5.31
N LYS A 300 11.70 10.56 -5.33
CA LYS A 300 12.20 9.96 -6.57
C LYS A 300 12.43 8.46 -6.42
N PHE A 301 11.82 7.65 -7.28
CA PHE A 301 11.96 6.20 -7.18
C PHE A 301 11.68 5.51 -8.52
N ALA A 302 12.15 4.27 -8.65
CA ALA A 302 11.72 3.37 -9.71
C ALA A 302 10.60 2.48 -9.17
N LEU A 303 9.72 2.04 -10.05
CA LEU A 303 8.57 1.23 -9.68
C LEU A 303 8.37 0.11 -10.70
N ILE A 304 8.50 -1.12 -10.21
CA ILE A 304 8.42 -2.34 -10.99
C ILE A 304 7.18 -3.08 -10.54
N ARG A 305 6.25 -3.31 -11.46
CA ARG A 305 4.93 -3.86 -11.12
C ARG A 305 4.58 -5.06 -11.97
N THR A 306 4.14 -6.14 -11.34
CA THR A 306 3.40 -7.22 -12.00
C THR A 306 1.91 -6.93 -11.86
N LYS A 307 1.16 -7.05 -12.96
CA LYS A 307 -0.29 -6.83 -12.99
C LYS A 307 -1.00 -7.97 -13.70
N ILE A 308 -2.22 -8.27 -13.26
CA ILE A 308 -3.14 -9.20 -13.92
C ILE A 308 -4.00 -8.39 -14.89
N ASN A 309 -3.99 -8.78 -16.16
CA ASN A 309 -4.67 -8.07 -17.24
C ASN A 309 -6.10 -8.61 -17.45
N PHE A 310 -7.05 -7.69 -17.49
CA PHE A 310 -8.46 -7.93 -17.79
C PHE A 310 -8.84 -7.13 -19.04
N ASN A 311 -9.71 -7.69 -19.89
CA ASN A 311 -10.31 -6.95 -20.99
C ASN A 311 -11.73 -6.51 -20.64
N LEU A 312 -12.00 -5.21 -20.76
CA LEU A 312 -13.35 -4.65 -20.67
C LEU A 312 -13.87 -4.34 -22.07
N VAL A 313 -15.11 -4.72 -22.35
CA VAL A 313 -15.78 -4.38 -23.62
C VAL A 313 -16.74 -3.24 -23.35
N ALA A 314 -16.49 -2.10 -23.97
CA ALA A 314 -17.24 -0.87 -23.78
C ALA A 314 -18.11 -0.55 -25.01
N GLU A 315 -19.39 -0.34 -24.78
CA GLU A 315 -20.31 0.28 -25.73
C GLU A 315 -20.45 1.76 -25.38
N ASN A 316 -19.95 2.64 -26.26
CA ASN A 316 -20.03 4.07 -26.03
C ASN A 316 -21.33 4.63 -26.62
N ASN A 317 -22.23 5.09 -25.75
CA ASN A 317 -23.50 5.69 -26.15
C ASN A 317 -23.34 7.09 -26.75
N GLN A 318 -22.14 7.68 -26.71
CA GLN A 318 -21.87 9.03 -27.24
C GLN A 318 -21.71 9.08 -28.78
N GLY A 319 -22.42 8.21 -29.49
CA GLY A 319 -22.64 8.32 -30.93
C GLY A 319 -23.52 9.51 -31.30
N GLY A 320 -22.97 10.72 -31.26
CA GLY A 320 -23.31 11.79 -32.20
C GLY A 320 -24.47 12.73 -31.85
N GLU A 321 -24.28 13.67 -30.91
CA GLU A 321 -25.01 14.95 -30.99
C GLU A 321 -24.37 15.93 -32.00
N GLY A 322 -23.19 15.61 -32.56
CA GLY A 322 -22.49 16.44 -33.56
C GLY A 322 -22.32 15.83 -34.96
N GLN A 323 -22.71 14.57 -35.19
CA GLN A 323 -22.57 13.96 -36.52
C GLN A 323 -23.82 14.17 -37.36
N ARG A 324 -23.65 14.91 -38.46
CA ARG A 324 -24.67 15.32 -39.44
C ARG A 324 -25.67 14.19 -39.74
N LYS A 325 -26.94 14.45 -39.44
CA LYS A 325 -28.12 13.69 -39.90
C LYS A 325 -28.01 13.43 -41.40
N GLY A 326 -27.61 12.23 -41.83
CA GLY A 326 -27.54 11.95 -43.27
C GLY A 326 -26.98 10.61 -43.72
N GLN A 327 -26.25 9.85 -42.89
CA GLN A 327 -25.75 8.52 -43.29
C GLN A 327 -25.97 7.50 -42.15
N GLY A 328 -26.41 6.30 -42.53
CA GLY A 328 -27.12 5.34 -41.69
C GLY A 328 -26.47 4.98 -40.35
N HIS A 329 -27.32 4.60 -39.40
CA HIS A 329 -26.99 4.10 -38.07
C HIS A 329 -25.92 2.99 -38.14
N ARG A 330 -24.65 3.36 -37.99
CA ARG A 330 -23.61 2.39 -37.63
C ARG A 330 -23.84 2.05 -36.16
N LYS A 331 -24.18 0.78 -35.91
CA LYS A 331 -24.15 0.13 -34.60
C LYS A 331 -22.88 0.59 -33.88
N GLY A 332 -23.00 1.03 -32.63
CA GLY A 332 -21.89 1.59 -31.85
C GLY A 332 -20.67 0.67 -31.95
N GLN A 333 -19.51 1.24 -32.27
CA GLN A 333 -18.28 0.45 -32.30
C GLN A 333 -17.94 0.04 -30.87
N GLU A 334 -17.97 -1.27 -30.60
CA GLU A 334 -17.44 -1.84 -29.37
C GLU A 334 -15.94 -1.54 -29.29
N LYS A 335 -15.49 -1.07 -28.12
CA LYS A 335 -14.08 -0.83 -27.83
C LYS A 335 -13.63 -1.75 -26.71
N THR A 336 -12.61 -2.55 -26.97
CA THR A 336 -11.95 -3.35 -25.94
C THR A 336 -10.86 -2.51 -25.24
N LEU A 337 -10.85 -2.56 -23.92
CA LEU A 337 -9.89 -1.87 -23.06
C LEU A 337 -9.08 -2.89 -22.28
N ASN A 338 -7.77 -2.70 -22.15
CA ASN A 338 -6.93 -3.49 -21.25
C ASN A 338 -6.82 -2.77 -19.91
N MET A 339 -7.18 -3.45 -18.81
CA MET A 339 -7.11 -2.92 -17.45
C MET A 339 -6.29 -3.87 -16.58
N GLY A 340 -5.27 -3.33 -15.93
CA GLY A 340 -4.41 -4.10 -15.02
C GLY A 340 -4.87 -4.00 -13.57
N GLY A 341 -5.13 -5.13 -12.93
CA GLY A 341 -5.20 -5.24 -11.47
C GLY A 341 -3.79 -5.44 -10.89
N GLU A 342 -3.46 -4.70 -9.84
CA GLU A 342 -2.14 -4.74 -9.19
C GLU A 342 -1.93 -6.06 -8.44
N LEU A 343 -0.76 -6.68 -8.63
CA LEU A 343 -0.38 -7.96 -8.02
C LEU A 343 0.88 -7.83 -7.15
N ILE A 344 1.98 -7.36 -7.74
CA ILE A 344 3.25 -7.11 -7.04
C ILE A 344 3.68 -5.68 -7.38
N ASP A 345 3.93 -4.86 -6.37
CA ASP A 345 4.51 -3.53 -6.52
C ASP A 345 5.87 -3.48 -5.81
N VAL A 346 6.97 -3.25 -6.54
CA VAL A 346 8.31 -3.08 -5.95
C VAL A 346 8.82 -1.69 -6.27
N SER A 347 8.95 -0.86 -5.24
CA SER A 347 9.54 0.47 -5.36
C SER A 347 11.02 0.48 -4.95
N ILE A 348 11.85 1.26 -5.65
CA ILE A 348 13.27 1.43 -5.35
C ILE A 348 13.53 2.93 -5.23
N PRO A 349 13.55 3.49 -3.99
CA PRO A 349 13.87 4.89 -3.76
C PRO A 349 15.26 5.24 -4.27
N HIS A 350 15.37 6.39 -4.95
CA HIS A 350 16.64 6.94 -5.40
C HIS A 350 17.32 7.70 -4.25
N ARG A 351 18.64 7.86 -4.24
CA ARG A 351 19.39 8.65 -3.21
C ARG A 351 19.01 10.13 -3.14
N LYS A 352 18.22 10.61 -4.11
CA LYS A 352 17.69 11.98 -4.18
C LYS A 352 16.34 12.10 -3.46
N ASP A 353 15.73 10.96 -3.13
CA ASP A 353 14.52 10.91 -2.32
C ASP A 353 14.81 11.42 -0.91
N VAL A 354 14.00 12.31 -0.39
CA VAL A 354 14.23 12.90 0.94
C VAL A 354 14.13 11.91 2.08
N THR A 355 13.38 10.82 1.91
CA THR A 355 13.10 9.86 2.99
C THR A 355 14.22 8.83 3.16
N ILE A 356 15.03 8.60 2.13
CA ILE A 356 16.01 7.50 2.14
C ILE A 356 17.10 7.72 3.18
N ASN A 357 17.57 8.96 3.36
CA ASN A 357 18.59 9.27 4.35
C ASN A 357 18.08 9.05 5.78
N ASP A 358 16.82 9.42 6.04
CA ASP A 358 16.20 9.24 7.36
C ASP A 358 16.12 7.74 7.72
N VAL A 359 15.69 6.90 6.77
CA VAL A 359 15.65 5.43 6.95
C VAL A 359 17.02 4.86 7.30
N PHE A 360 18.08 5.24 6.59
CA PHE A 360 19.42 4.69 6.84
C PHE A 360 20.10 5.26 8.09
N ASN A 361 19.81 6.51 8.46
CA ASN A 361 20.34 7.12 9.68
C ASN A 361 19.65 6.58 10.95
N HIS A 362 18.45 6.02 10.81
CA HIS A 362 17.64 5.50 11.92
C HIS A 362 17.17 4.07 11.66
N LEU A 363 17.99 3.24 11.00
CA LEU A 363 17.57 1.92 10.50
C LEU A 363 16.99 1.01 11.59
N ASP A 364 17.57 1.05 12.78
CA ASP A 364 17.15 0.30 13.98
C ASP A 364 15.78 0.72 14.50
N LYS A 365 15.42 2.00 14.34
CA LYS A 365 14.10 2.54 14.67
C LYS A 365 13.12 2.43 13.52
N ALA A 366 13.60 2.51 12.28
CA ALA A 366 12.78 2.60 11.08
C ALA A 366 12.23 1.24 10.65
N ILE A 367 13.04 0.19 10.78
CA ILE A 367 12.76 -1.14 10.23
C ILE A 367 12.68 -2.18 11.35
N SER A 368 11.55 -2.89 11.39
CA SER A 368 11.33 -4.03 12.28
C SER A 368 11.20 -5.33 11.48
N ARG A 369 11.59 -6.45 12.09
CA ARG A 369 11.41 -7.79 11.53
C ARG A 369 10.14 -8.42 12.10
N TYR A 370 9.26 -8.86 11.23
CA TYR A 370 7.97 -9.45 11.54
C TYR A 370 7.94 -10.92 11.12
N THR A 371 7.12 -11.71 11.80
CA THR A 371 6.89 -13.12 11.46
C THR A 371 5.40 -13.34 11.27
N ILE A 372 5.00 -13.81 10.09
CA ILE A 372 3.65 -14.35 9.86
C ILE A 372 3.72 -15.86 9.80
N THR A 373 2.71 -16.52 10.38
CA THR A 373 2.59 -17.97 10.38
C THR A 373 1.32 -18.39 9.65
N ASN A 374 1.41 -19.46 8.88
CA ASN A 374 0.26 -20.15 8.32
C ASN A 374 0.48 -21.66 8.49
N LYS A 375 -0.36 -22.30 9.32
CA LYS A 375 -0.19 -23.70 9.74
C LYS A 375 1.20 -23.94 10.34
N ASP A 376 1.99 -24.81 9.72
CA ASP A 376 3.34 -25.21 10.11
C ASP A 376 4.45 -24.36 9.45
N LYS A 377 4.08 -23.38 8.61
CA LYS A 377 5.03 -22.52 7.89
C LYS A 377 5.14 -21.15 8.55
N SER A 378 6.34 -20.57 8.52
CA SER A 378 6.61 -19.20 8.96
C SER A 378 7.35 -18.40 7.89
N LEU A 379 7.00 -17.13 7.75
CA LEU A 379 7.68 -16.17 6.88
C LEU A 379 8.15 -15.01 7.74
N GLU A 380 9.46 -14.82 7.79
CA GLU A 380 10.09 -13.65 8.41
C GLU A 380 10.35 -12.58 7.34
N PHE A 381 9.98 -11.34 7.62
CA PHE A 381 10.19 -10.23 6.69
C PHE A 381 10.48 -8.91 7.40
N ASN A 382 11.18 -8.00 6.74
CA ASN A 382 11.37 -6.64 7.24
C ASN A 382 10.18 -5.78 6.82
N SER A 383 9.73 -4.88 7.69
CA SER A 383 8.75 -3.84 7.37
C SER A 383 9.05 -2.59 8.22
N TYR A 384 8.29 -1.53 8.01
CA TYR A 384 8.39 -0.36 8.89
C TYR A 384 7.97 -0.72 10.30
N SER A 385 8.72 -0.21 11.28
CA SER A 385 8.30 -0.26 12.68
C SER A 385 7.01 0.52 12.90
N LEU A 386 6.33 0.27 14.02
CA LEU A 386 5.13 1.03 14.38
C LEU A 386 5.43 2.55 14.48
N LEU A 387 6.56 2.90 15.11
CA LEU A 387 7.00 4.28 15.25
C LEU A 387 7.20 4.94 13.88
N PHE A 388 7.89 4.26 12.97
CA PHE A 388 8.15 4.80 11.64
C PHE A 388 6.88 4.90 10.79
N LEU A 389 5.92 3.98 10.94
CA LEU A 389 4.60 4.09 10.30
C LEU A 389 3.82 5.33 10.79
N ILE A 390 3.92 5.65 12.08
CA ILE A 390 3.32 6.88 12.64
C ILE A 390 3.99 8.10 12.01
N GLU A 391 5.32 8.16 12.02
CA GLU A 391 6.08 9.31 11.51
C GLU A 391 5.90 9.52 10.00
N ASP A 392 5.83 8.44 9.22
CA ASP A 392 5.56 8.50 7.77
C ASP A 392 4.16 9.08 7.49
N LEU A 393 3.12 8.62 8.20
CA LEU A 393 1.77 9.18 8.06
C LEU A 393 1.68 10.63 8.53
N GLU A 394 2.35 10.99 9.63
CA GLU A 394 2.48 12.38 10.08
C GLU A 394 3.14 13.25 9.01
N LYS A 395 4.25 12.79 8.42
CA LYS A 395 4.98 13.50 7.38
C LYS A 395 4.12 13.72 6.14
N ILE A 396 3.44 12.68 5.68
CA ILE A 396 2.55 12.76 4.52
C ILE A 396 1.41 13.77 4.76
N LEU A 397 0.73 13.68 5.91
CA LEU A 397 -0.45 14.50 6.19
C LEU A 397 -0.15 15.96 6.53
N PHE A 398 1.01 16.24 7.16
CA PHE A 398 1.23 17.53 7.80
C PHE A 398 2.47 18.28 7.30
N HIS A 399 3.38 17.62 6.57
CA HIS A 399 4.61 18.24 6.08
C HIS A 399 4.71 18.23 4.55
N VAL A 400 4.33 17.13 3.91
CA VAL A 400 4.38 17.00 2.44
C VAL A 400 3.22 17.74 1.77
N ALA A 401 2.01 17.59 2.30
CA ALA A 401 0.83 18.32 1.84
C ALA A 401 0.79 19.72 2.47
N GLU A 402 0.29 20.72 1.73
CA GLU A 402 0.11 22.06 2.31
C GLU A 402 -0.89 22.02 3.47
N TYR A 403 -2.01 21.31 3.27
CA TYR A 403 -2.97 20.93 4.29
C TYR A 403 -3.32 19.44 4.16
N PRO A 404 -3.79 18.78 5.24
CA PRO A 404 -4.09 17.36 5.19
C PRO A 404 -5.07 16.97 4.08
N TRP A 405 -6.13 17.76 3.87
CA TRP A 405 -7.17 17.48 2.87
C TRP A 405 -6.75 17.70 1.42
N ASP A 406 -5.56 18.26 1.17
CA ASP A 406 -5.02 18.33 -0.20
C ASP A 406 -4.51 16.96 -0.66
N ASP A 407 -4.36 16.02 0.29
CA ASP A 407 -4.11 14.63 -0.05
C ASP A 407 -5.39 13.89 -0.46
N ASN A 408 -5.38 13.30 -1.65
CA ASN A 408 -6.48 12.48 -2.18
C ASN A 408 -6.84 11.25 -1.33
N LYS A 409 -5.98 10.87 -0.37
CA LYS A 409 -6.20 9.76 0.57
C LYS A 409 -6.29 10.24 2.02
N TYR A 410 -6.53 11.53 2.28
CA TYR A 410 -6.37 12.10 3.62
C TYR A 410 -7.23 11.40 4.67
N VAL A 411 -8.54 11.18 4.41
CA VAL A 411 -9.44 10.55 5.37
C VAL A 411 -8.90 9.18 5.77
N LYS A 412 -8.48 8.39 4.78
CA LYS A 412 -7.93 7.06 4.99
C LYS A 412 -6.63 7.10 5.80
N ARG A 413 -5.71 8.02 5.48
CA ARG A 413 -4.43 8.18 6.20
C ARG A 413 -4.61 8.70 7.62
N LEU A 414 -5.53 9.64 7.83
CA LEU A 414 -5.87 10.19 9.15
C LEU A 414 -6.46 9.12 10.07
N ASN A 415 -7.42 8.33 9.58
CA ASN A 415 -7.98 7.22 10.36
C ASN A 415 -6.92 6.16 10.69
N ARG A 416 -6.01 5.84 9.75
CA ARG A 416 -4.86 4.96 10.02
C ARG A 416 -3.94 5.54 11.09
N LEU A 417 -3.63 6.83 11.04
CA LEU A 417 -2.79 7.50 12.03
C LEU A 417 -3.43 7.47 13.43
N CYS A 418 -4.72 7.81 13.53
CA CYS A 418 -5.47 7.73 14.78
C CYS A 418 -5.48 6.30 15.36
N TYR A 419 -5.58 5.29 14.49
CA TYR A 419 -5.48 3.89 14.91
C TYR A 419 -4.08 3.52 15.43
N LEU A 420 -3.02 3.99 14.78
CA LEU A 420 -1.65 3.74 15.27
C LEU A 420 -1.36 4.47 16.57
N TYR A 421 -1.89 5.68 16.76
CA TYR A 421 -1.84 6.37 18.05
C TYR A 421 -2.61 5.60 19.14
N PHE A 422 -3.74 4.98 18.79
CA PHE A 422 -4.45 4.10 19.71
C PHE A 422 -3.59 2.90 20.11
N LEU A 423 -2.94 2.24 19.15
CA LEU A 423 -2.03 1.13 19.43
C LEU A 423 -0.84 1.56 20.29
N ASP A 424 -0.19 2.68 19.98
CA ASP A 424 0.90 3.25 20.79
C ASP A 424 0.45 3.51 22.24
N MET A 425 -0.72 4.14 22.41
CA MET A 425 -1.29 4.40 23.72
C MET A 425 -1.68 3.11 24.45
N PHE A 426 -2.17 2.11 23.72
CA PHE A 426 -2.51 0.80 24.26
C PHE A 426 -1.27 0.08 24.80
N VAL A 427 -0.13 0.16 24.10
CA VAL A 427 1.13 -0.46 24.54
C VAL A 427 1.76 0.31 25.70
N ARG A 428 1.82 1.64 25.62
CA ARG A 428 2.67 2.46 26.49
C ARG A 428 2.02 2.89 27.80
N GLU A 429 0.70 3.06 27.82
CA GLU A 429 -0.06 3.36 29.02
C GLU A 429 -0.88 2.12 29.36
N LYS A 430 -0.75 1.54 30.56
CA LYS A 430 -1.49 0.32 30.95
C LYS A 430 -2.80 0.64 31.68
N ASN A 431 -2.93 1.84 32.23
CA ASN A 431 -4.08 2.25 33.04
C ASN A 431 -5.20 2.84 32.16
N ASN A 432 -6.38 2.21 32.10
CA ASN A 432 -7.48 2.74 31.27
C ASN A 432 -7.91 4.15 31.64
N MET A 433 -7.94 4.46 32.94
CA MET A 433 -8.40 5.76 33.41
C MET A 433 -7.51 6.87 32.86
N ASN A 434 -6.19 6.64 32.81
CA ASN A 434 -5.25 7.54 32.16
C ASN A 434 -5.50 7.64 30.65
N ARG A 435 -5.68 6.51 29.94
CA ARG A 435 -5.99 6.52 28.49
C ARG A 435 -7.25 7.33 28.17
N LYS A 436 -8.31 7.13 28.95
CA LYS A 436 -9.58 7.86 28.82
C LYS A 436 -9.41 9.35 29.15
N SER A 437 -8.65 9.67 30.19
CA SER A 437 -8.32 11.06 30.56
C SER A 437 -7.57 11.79 29.43
N ILE A 438 -6.61 11.12 28.79
CA ILE A 438 -5.87 11.66 27.63
C ILE A 438 -6.83 11.93 26.47
N LEU A 439 -7.65 10.94 26.08
CA LEU A 439 -8.63 11.09 25.01
C LEU A 439 -9.60 12.25 25.26
N GLN A 440 -10.16 12.31 26.48
CA GLN A 440 -11.10 13.36 26.87
C GLN A 440 -10.43 14.74 26.90
N SER A 441 -9.19 14.83 27.39
CA SER A 441 -8.41 16.07 27.40
C SER A 441 -8.19 16.60 25.98
N ILE A 442 -7.79 15.74 25.04
CA ILE A 442 -7.59 16.12 23.64
C ILE A 442 -8.91 16.52 22.99
N ASN A 443 -9.96 15.72 23.18
CA ASN A 443 -11.29 16.00 22.63
C ASN A 443 -11.85 17.34 23.13
N ASN A 444 -11.69 17.63 24.43
CA ASN A 444 -12.12 18.90 25.00
C ASN A 444 -11.34 20.07 24.40
N LYS A 445 -10.01 19.96 24.29
CA LYS A 445 -9.15 21.03 23.71
C LYS A 445 -9.45 21.31 22.24
N ILE A 446 -9.82 20.29 21.47
CA ILE A 446 -10.24 20.46 20.05
C ILE A 446 -11.64 21.10 19.96
N ASN A 447 -12.53 20.79 20.92
CA ASN A 447 -13.93 21.23 20.89
C ASN A 447 -14.19 22.60 21.50
N ILE A 448 -13.36 23.08 22.43
CA ILE A 448 -13.49 24.43 23.01
C ILE A 448 -13.31 25.46 21.88
N LYS A 449 -14.40 26.19 21.57
CA LYS A 449 -14.50 27.07 20.40
C LYS A 449 -13.46 28.19 20.42
N GLU A 450 -13.22 28.79 21.57
CA GLU A 450 -12.28 29.88 21.77
C GLU A 450 -11.85 29.76 23.23
N VAL A 451 -10.64 29.27 23.49
CA VAL A 451 -9.94 29.84 24.63
C VAL A 451 -9.36 31.12 24.04
N GLU A 452 -9.86 32.25 24.52
CA GLU A 452 -9.23 33.56 24.38
C GLU A 452 -7.71 33.36 24.41
N ASN A 453 -6.96 34.12 23.61
CA ASN A 453 -5.50 34.19 23.66
C ASN A 453 -5.01 34.69 25.04
N THR A 454 -5.33 33.94 26.09
CA THR A 454 -4.93 34.13 27.47
C THR A 454 -3.59 33.45 27.55
N ASP A 455 -2.59 34.34 27.48
CA ASP A 455 -1.17 34.14 27.69
C ASP A 455 -0.45 33.34 26.60
N GLY A 456 0.25 34.10 25.74
CA GLY A 456 1.67 34.00 25.39
C GLY A 456 2.45 32.69 25.66
N ASN A 457 1.83 31.52 25.51
CA ASN A 457 2.46 30.27 25.86
C ASN A 457 3.44 29.88 24.75
N LYS A 458 4.72 30.14 25.03
CA LYS A 458 5.89 29.81 24.19
C LYS A 458 6.05 28.31 23.89
N ASP A 459 5.23 27.44 24.51
CA ASP A 459 5.18 26.01 24.25
C ASP A 459 4.42 25.62 22.96
N LYS A 460 3.85 26.58 22.21
CA LYS A 460 3.22 26.28 20.91
C LYS A 460 4.22 25.86 19.82
N ASP A 461 5.49 26.19 19.97
CA ASP A 461 6.47 26.02 18.89
C ASP A 461 7.16 24.65 18.87
N ASN A 462 7.10 23.88 19.97
CA ASN A 462 7.81 22.61 20.06
C ASN A 462 6.86 21.41 19.88
N LYS A 463 7.05 20.66 18.79
CA LYS A 463 6.41 19.35 18.59
C LYS A 463 6.75 18.45 19.79
N PRO A 464 5.77 17.74 20.41
CA PRO A 464 6.06 16.78 21.47
C PRO A 464 7.11 15.76 21.03
N GLY A 465 8.14 15.54 21.85
CA GLY A 465 9.23 14.60 21.56
C GLY A 465 8.79 13.14 21.46
N GLU A 466 9.72 12.25 21.09
CA GLU A 466 9.51 10.79 20.94
C GLU A 466 9.01 10.09 22.21
N ASN A 467 9.33 10.61 23.38
CA ASN A 467 8.97 9.98 24.66
C ASN A 467 7.52 10.20 25.07
N VAL A 468 6.74 11.01 24.36
CA VAL A 468 5.33 11.30 24.70
C VAL A 468 4.39 10.31 24.00
N ILE A 469 3.25 9.98 24.61
CA ILE A 469 2.17 9.23 23.93
C ILE A 469 1.82 9.97 22.64
N HIS A 470 1.96 9.28 21.50
CA HIS A 470 1.95 9.90 20.17
C HIS A 470 0.65 10.63 19.87
N LEU A 471 -0.47 10.19 20.46
CA LEU A 471 -1.76 10.86 20.35
C LEU A 471 -1.72 12.36 20.73
N ASN A 472 -0.84 12.78 21.66
CA ASN A 472 -0.68 14.19 22.01
C ASN A 472 -0.16 15.06 20.84
N ARG A 473 0.56 14.46 19.88
CA ARG A 473 0.98 15.14 18.66
C ARG A 473 -0.21 15.53 17.78
N MET A 474 -1.33 14.81 17.83
CA MET A 474 -2.55 15.19 17.09
C MET A 474 -3.06 16.58 17.49
N LEU A 475 -3.03 16.90 18.78
CA LEU A 475 -3.42 18.23 19.26
C LEU A 475 -2.44 19.32 18.77
N TRP A 476 -1.15 19.00 18.74
CA TRP A 476 -0.14 19.90 18.19
C TRP A 476 -0.41 20.17 16.70
N TYR A 477 -0.63 19.13 15.89
CA TYR A 477 -0.95 19.26 14.47
C TYR A 477 -2.24 20.03 14.21
N TYR A 478 -3.29 19.78 15.01
CA TYR A 478 -4.54 20.54 14.93
C TYR A 478 -4.30 22.04 15.16
N ASN A 479 -3.54 22.41 16.20
CA ASN A 479 -3.22 23.81 16.48
C ASN A 479 -2.30 24.43 15.42
N TYR A 480 -1.32 23.66 14.92
CA TYR A 480 -0.42 24.08 13.86
C TYR A 480 -1.21 24.47 12.59
N ILE A 481 -2.13 23.60 12.14
CA ILE A 481 -3.00 23.87 11.00
C ILE A 481 -3.92 25.06 11.28
N LYS A 482 -4.56 25.10 12.46
CA LYS A 482 -5.45 26.20 12.86
C LYS A 482 -4.74 27.56 12.76
N ASN A 483 -3.51 27.64 13.25
CA ASN A 483 -2.72 28.88 13.23
C ASN A 483 -2.27 29.25 11.80
N LYS A 484 -1.92 28.27 10.97
CA LYS A 484 -1.51 28.47 9.57
C LYS A 484 -2.62 29.11 8.72
N MET A 485 -3.90 28.80 9.01
CA MET A 485 -5.04 29.17 8.15
C MET A 485 -5.59 30.59 8.32
N GLY A 486 -5.18 31.35 9.34
CA GLY A 486 -5.55 32.77 9.46
C GLY A 486 -7.06 33.09 9.60
N GLY A 487 -7.93 32.11 9.82
CA GLY A 487 -9.38 32.28 10.03
C GLY A 487 -10.28 32.09 8.79
N ASP A 488 -9.73 31.81 7.60
CA ASP A 488 -10.49 31.92 6.32
C ASP A 488 -10.98 30.58 5.72
N LEU A 489 -10.99 29.48 6.48
CA LEU A 489 -11.29 28.13 5.97
C LEU A 489 -12.08 27.25 6.98
N ASP A 490 -13.13 27.82 7.57
CA ASP A 490 -13.94 27.16 8.61
C ASP A 490 -14.52 25.79 8.18
N ASN A 491 -14.90 25.62 6.90
CA ASN A 491 -15.54 24.39 6.43
C ASN A 491 -14.58 23.18 6.37
N LYS A 492 -13.41 23.33 5.75
CA LYS A 492 -12.43 22.21 5.64
C LYS A 492 -11.81 21.86 6.99
N MET A 493 -11.55 22.89 7.82
CA MET A 493 -11.14 22.67 9.21
C MET A 493 -12.25 21.97 10.02
N GLY A 494 -13.52 22.28 9.74
CA GLY A 494 -14.67 21.59 10.30
C GLY A 494 -14.69 20.09 9.97
N GLU A 495 -14.42 19.72 8.72
CA GLU A 495 -14.32 18.31 8.29
C GLU A 495 -13.16 17.59 9.00
N PHE A 496 -11.97 18.22 9.03
CA PHE A 496 -10.81 17.68 9.74
C PHE A 496 -11.07 17.48 11.24
N LYS A 497 -11.67 18.48 11.89
CA LYS A 497 -12.10 18.42 13.29
C LYS A 497 -13.10 17.29 13.53
N THR A 498 -14.09 17.15 12.64
CA THR A 498 -15.11 16.09 12.72
C THR A 498 -14.45 14.72 12.66
N ASN A 499 -13.57 14.49 11.69
CA ASN A 499 -12.85 13.22 11.56
C ASN A 499 -12.01 12.88 12.80
N ILE A 500 -11.27 13.86 13.36
CA ILE A 500 -10.51 13.62 14.61
C ILE A 500 -11.46 13.29 15.76
N THR A 501 -12.52 14.08 15.94
CA THR A 501 -13.49 13.92 17.04
C THR A 501 -14.17 12.56 16.98
N ASP A 502 -14.56 12.12 15.79
CA ASP A 502 -15.16 10.81 15.57
C ASP A 502 -14.19 9.69 15.95
N ASN A 503 -12.92 9.78 15.53
CA ASN A 503 -11.90 8.82 15.93
C ASN A 503 -11.75 8.77 17.46
N LEU A 504 -11.56 9.92 18.12
CA LEU A 504 -11.40 9.98 19.58
C LEU A 504 -12.60 9.36 20.32
N LYS A 505 -13.82 9.62 19.84
CA LYS A 505 -15.04 9.03 20.38
C LYS A 505 -15.05 7.51 20.24
N ARG A 506 -14.71 6.96 19.07
CA ARG A 506 -14.65 5.50 18.85
C ARG A 506 -13.61 4.82 19.74
N LEU A 507 -12.46 5.45 19.93
CA LEU A 507 -11.43 4.94 20.83
C LEU A 507 -11.91 4.95 22.29
N GLN A 508 -12.56 6.03 22.72
CA GLN A 508 -13.13 6.14 24.06
C GLN A 508 -14.23 5.09 24.30
N GLU A 509 -15.10 4.85 23.32
CA GLU A 509 -16.09 3.77 23.35
C GLU A 509 -15.42 2.39 23.50
N GLY A 510 -14.34 2.12 22.76
CA GLY A 510 -13.56 0.88 22.89
C GLY A 510 -13.00 0.69 24.30
N PHE A 511 -12.40 1.72 24.89
CA PHE A 511 -11.88 1.64 26.27
C PHE A 511 -12.98 1.47 27.32
N ASN A 512 -14.15 2.08 27.14
CA ASN A 512 -15.31 1.85 28.01
C ASN A 512 -15.73 0.37 28.00
N ASP A 513 -15.71 -0.27 26.83
CA ASP A 513 -16.05 -1.68 26.71
C ASP A 513 -15.02 -2.59 27.38
N VAL A 514 -13.72 -2.24 27.28
CA VAL A 514 -12.65 -2.94 28.02
C VAL A 514 -12.89 -2.84 29.53
N GLU A 515 -13.15 -1.63 30.05
CA GLU A 515 -13.44 -1.42 31.48
C GLU A 515 -14.68 -2.20 31.94
N THR A 516 -15.72 -2.21 31.12
CA THR A 516 -16.95 -2.97 31.39
C THR A 516 -16.66 -4.46 31.46
N TYR A 517 -15.81 -4.96 30.57
CA TYR A 517 -15.36 -6.35 30.60
C TYR A 517 -14.55 -6.68 31.86
N CYS A 518 -13.60 -5.81 32.28
CA CYS A 518 -12.86 -6.04 33.54
C CYS A 518 -13.79 -6.13 34.76
N LYS A 519 -14.79 -5.24 34.83
CA LYS A 519 -15.69 -5.12 35.99
C LYS A 519 -16.78 -6.19 36.04
N ASN A 520 -17.32 -6.57 34.88
CA ASN A 520 -18.51 -7.41 34.79
C ASN A 520 -18.24 -8.76 34.12
N GLY A 521 -17.04 -8.98 33.58
CA GLY A 521 -16.64 -10.20 32.90
C GLY A 521 -16.45 -11.38 33.84
N PRO A 522 -16.37 -12.60 33.29
CA PRO A 522 -16.17 -13.80 34.08
C PRO A 522 -14.84 -13.74 34.83
N GLY A 523 -14.90 -13.62 36.16
CA GLY A 523 -13.74 -13.74 37.04
C GLY A 523 -13.07 -12.44 37.49
N ASN A 524 -13.68 -11.25 37.27
CA ASN A 524 -13.10 -9.95 37.65
C ASN A 524 -11.61 -9.84 37.23
N ILE A 525 -11.37 -9.94 35.93
CA ILE A 525 -10.03 -9.90 35.36
C ILE A 525 -9.45 -8.50 35.60
N ASP A 526 -8.30 -8.44 36.27
CA ASP A 526 -7.55 -7.19 36.38
C ASP A 526 -7.18 -6.69 34.99
N GLU A 527 -7.30 -5.39 34.77
CA GLU A 527 -7.07 -4.78 33.47
C GLU A 527 -5.65 -5.07 32.96
N GLU A 528 -4.66 -5.07 33.86
CA GLU A 528 -3.28 -5.41 33.50
C GLU A 528 -3.12 -6.83 32.96
N ASN A 529 -4.04 -7.74 33.29
CA ASN A 529 -4.04 -9.13 32.84
C ASN A 529 -4.73 -9.33 31.48
N ILE A 530 -5.49 -8.35 30.99
CA ILE A 530 -6.05 -8.39 29.62
C ILE A 530 -4.92 -8.23 28.61
N TYR A 531 -3.91 -7.44 28.95
CA TYR A 531 -2.86 -7.06 28.03
C TYR A 531 -1.71 -8.07 28.10
N THR A 532 -1.78 -9.13 27.30
CA THR A 532 -0.75 -10.16 27.27
C THR A 532 0.55 -9.66 26.61
N THR A 533 1.61 -10.45 26.69
CA THR A 533 2.95 -10.13 26.16
C THR A 533 3.03 -9.96 24.65
N SER A 534 2.03 -10.43 23.87
CA SER A 534 2.05 -10.42 22.40
C SER A 534 2.13 -9.00 21.80
N ILE A 535 1.43 -8.02 22.39
CA ILE A 535 1.39 -6.63 21.90
C ILE A 535 2.67 -5.87 22.23
N ASN A 536 3.31 -6.14 23.36
CA ASN A 536 4.60 -5.52 23.70
C ASN A 536 5.67 -5.85 22.64
N ASN A 537 5.48 -6.91 21.87
CA ASN A 537 6.38 -7.33 20.81
C ASN A 537 6.11 -6.62 19.47
N LEU A 538 5.07 -5.77 19.39
CA LEU A 538 4.75 -4.94 18.21
C LEU A 538 5.48 -3.58 18.22
N VAL A 539 6.06 -3.19 19.36
CA VAL A 539 6.71 -1.87 19.58
C VAL A 539 8.22 -1.99 19.61
#